data_AF-A0A1H1FMG8-F1
#
_entry.id   AF-A0A1H1FMG8-F1
#
_cell.length_a   1.000
_cell.length_b   1.000
_cell.length_c   1.000
_cell.angle_alpha   90.00
_cell.angle_beta   90.00
_cell.angle_gamma   90.00
#
_symmetry.space_group_name_H-M   'P 1'
#
loop_
_entity.id
_entity.type
_entity.pdbx_description
1 polymer ?
#
loop_
_entity_poly.entity_id
_entity_poly.type
_entity_poly.pdbx_seq_one_letter_code
_entity_poly.pdbx_strand_id
1 'polypeptide(L)'
;MPSAQVIQFPASRKLCPLRVVKSAAEIGEEALIISSEAHSDICFARDDLREMIKLSPDKAAPIANRIYALRETLDDAQVGLTKLLQQMGRT
;
A
#
# COMPACT_ATOMS: atom_id res chain seq x y z
N MET A 1 -61.05 -24.10 -9.94
CA MET A 1 -60.24 -22.87 -10.01
C MET A 1 -58.79 -23.25 -9.80
N PRO A 2 -57.87 -23.00 -10.74
CA PRO A 2 -56.46 -23.31 -10.52
C PRO A 2 -55.81 -22.17 -9.73
N SER A 3 -55.21 -22.51 -8.60
CA SER A 3 -54.44 -21.60 -7.76
C SER A 3 -53.12 -21.22 -8.44
N ALA A 4 -52.88 -19.92 -8.60
CA ALA A 4 -51.62 -19.42 -9.14
C ALA A 4 -50.47 -19.68 -8.14
N GLN A 5 -49.42 -20.37 -8.58
CA GLN A 5 -48.16 -20.45 -7.83
C GLN A 5 -47.41 -19.14 -7.98
N VAL A 6 -47.30 -18.40 -6.87
CA VAL A 6 -46.51 -17.16 -6.81
C VAL A 6 -45.03 -17.54 -6.73
N ILE A 7 -44.28 -17.26 -7.80
CA ILE A 7 -42.82 -17.40 -7.83
C ILE A 7 -42.23 -16.26 -7.00
N GLN A 8 -41.67 -16.58 -5.83
CA GLN A 8 -40.89 -15.63 -5.04
C GLN A 8 -39.49 -15.50 -5.62
N PHE A 9 -39.16 -14.30 -6.10
CA PHE A 9 -37.79 -13.95 -6.48
C PHE A 9 -36.94 -13.74 -5.22
N PRO A 10 -35.68 -14.21 -5.20
CA PRO A 10 -34.80 -13.97 -4.07
C PRO A 10 -34.54 -12.46 -3.94
N ALA A 11 -34.77 -11.94 -2.74
CA ALA A 11 -34.49 -10.55 -2.39
C ALA A 11 -33.06 -10.19 -2.84
N SER A 12 -32.93 -9.08 -3.58
CA SER A 12 -31.66 -8.53 -4.03
C SER A 12 -30.66 -8.58 -2.86
N ARG A 13 -29.59 -9.38 -3.01
CA ARG A 13 -28.49 -9.40 -2.05
C ARG A 13 -28.00 -7.95 -1.93
N LYS A 14 -28.33 -7.30 -0.82
CA LYS A 14 -27.78 -6.01 -0.44
C LYS A 14 -26.26 -6.15 -0.56
N LEU A 15 -25.65 -5.40 -1.47
CA LEU A 15 -24.22 -5.20 -1.51
C LEU A 15 -23.81 -4.80 -0.08
N CYS A 16 -23.07 -5.67 0.59
CA CYS A 16 -22.54 -5.34 1.91
C CYS A 16 -21.72 -4.06 1.74
N PRO A 17 -22.02 -2.99 2.51
CA PRO A 17 -21.12 -1.85 2.52
C PRO A 17 -19.76 -2.36 2.97
N LEU A 18 -18.69 -1.98 2.25
CA LEU A 18 -17.31 -2.22 2.65
C LEU A 18 -17.20 -1.86 4.13
N ARG A 19 -17.06 -2.88 4.98
CA ARG A 19 -16.99 -2.69 6.43
C ARG A 19 -15.70 -1.94 6.68
N VAL A 20 -15.80 -0.67 7.06
CA VAL A 20 -14.67 0.11 7.56
C VAL A 20 -14.19 -0.63 8.82
N VAL A 21 -13.08 -1.36 8.71
CA VAL A 21 -12.62 -2.31 9.75
C VAL A 21 -11.89 -1.57 10.88
N LYS A 22 -11.31 -0.40 10.57
CA LYS A 22 -10.50 0.41 11.49
C LYS A 22 -10.98 1.85 11.51
N SER A 23 -10.83 2.51 12.64
CA SER A 23 -11.08 3.95 12.79
C SER A 23 -10.05 4.77 11.98
N ALA A 24 -10.41 6.01 11.64
CA ALA A 24 -9.49 6.90 10.93
C ALA A 24 -8.22 7.21 11.75
N ALA A 25 -8.31 7.18 13.09
CA ALA A 25 -7.17 7.37 13.98
C ALA A 25 -6.18 6.19 13.88
N GLU A 26 -6.66 4.96 13.97
CA GLU A 26 -5.83 3.74 13.80
C GLU A 26 -5.18 3.69 12.42
N ILE A 27 -5.92 4.05 11.36
CA ILE A 27 -5.38 4.14 10.00
C ILE A 27 -4.30 5.23 9.91
N GLY A 28 -4.48 6.35 10.59
CA GLY A 28 -3.49 7.42 10.67
C GLY A 28 -2.20 6.98 11.39
N GLU A 29 -2.31 6.24 12.49
CA GLU A 29 -1.17 5.67 13.21
C GLU A 29 -0.39 4.67 12.33
N GLU A 30 -1.10 3.80 11.61
CA GLU A 30 -0.47 2.87 10.66
C GLU A 30 0.23 3.61 9.51
N ALA A 31 -0.38 4.67 8.99
CA ALA A 31 0.25 5.50 7.96
C ALA A 31 1.53 6.15 8.47
N LEU A 32 1.55 6.62 9.74
CA LEU A 32 2.75 7.16 10.37
C LEU A 32 3.85 6.10 10.48
N ILE A 33 3.52 4.88 10.90
CA ILE A 33 4.48 3.76 10.98
C ILE A 33 5.08 3.47 9.61
N ILE A 34 4.24 3.23 8.59
CA ILE A 34 4.71 2.95 7.22
C ILE A 34 5.61 4.08 6.71
N SER A 35 5.22 5.34 6.94
CA SER A 35 6.01 6.49 6.50
C SER A 35 7.36 6.59 7.22
N SER A 36 7.40 6.26 8.52
CA SER A 36 8.61 6.30 9.33
C SER A 36 9.59 5.21 8.94
N GLU A 37 9.10 3.98 8.74
CA GLU A 37 9.91 2.84 8.30
C GLU A 37 10.50 3.11 6.90
N ALA A 38 9.65 3.50 5.94
CA ALA A 38 10.10 3.85 4.60
C ALA A 38 11.10 5.01 4.60
N HIS A 39 10.88 6.04 5.42
CA HIS A 39 11.80 7.18 5.52
C HIS A 39 13.18 6.76 6.04
N SER A 40 13.23 5.89 7.04
CA SER A 40 14.47 5.34 7.59
C SER A 40 15.24 4.59 6.50
N ASP A 41 14.58 3.67 5.80
CA ASP A 41 15.20 2.86 4.76
C ASP A 41 15.70 3.68 3.58
N ILE A 42 14.91 4.70 3.17
CA ILE A 42 15.30 5.66 2.13
C ILE A 42 16.55 6.45 2.55
N CYS A 43 16.64 6.88 3.81
CA CYS A 43 17.80 7.63 4.30
C CYS A 43 19.07 6.77 4.25
N PHE A 44 19.01 5.53 4.72
CA PHE A 44 20.12 4.59 4.63
C PHE A 44 20.50 4.30 3.18
N ALA A 45 19.52 4.05 2.32
CA ALA A 45 19.78 3.77 0.92
C ALA A 45 20.39 4.94 0.16
N ARG A 46 19.97 6.16 0.47
CA ARG A 46 20.57 7.38 -0.08
C ARG A 46 22.02 7.53 0.37
N ASP A 47 22.32 7.32 1.64
CA ASP A 47 23.66 7.51 2.17
C ASP A 47 24.63 6.45 1.64
N ASP A 48 24.20 5.19 1.54
CA ASP A 48 24.95 4.12 0.87
C ASP A 48 25.21 4.45 -0.60
N LEU A 49 24.17 4.88 -1.33
CA LEU A 49 24.31 5.23 -2.74
C LEU A 49 25.31 6.39 -2.92
N ARG A 50 25.27 7.37 -2.03
CA ARG A 50 26.22 8.49 -2.02
C ARG A 50 27.65 8.01 -1.78
N GLU A 51 27.85 7.07 -0.87
CA GLU A 51 29.17 6.50 -0.59
C GLU A 51 29.67 5.64 -1.76
N MET A 52 28.81 4.82 -2.35
CA MET A 52 29.14 4.01 -3.53
C MET A 52 29.57 4.87 -4.72
N ILE A 53 28.87 5.98 -4.99
CA ILE A 53 29.24 6.93 -6.04
C ILE A 53 30.61 7.57 -5.75
N LYS A 54 30.94 7.85 -4.48
CA LYS A 54 32.24 8.44 -4.11
C LYS A 54 33.39 7.43 -4.22
N LEU A 55 33.18 6.21 -3.75
CA LEU A 55 34.23 5.19 -3.62
C LEU A 55 34.44 4.37 -4.91
N SER A 56 33.40 4.19 -5.71
CA SER A 56 33.45 3.34 -6.91
C SER A 56 32.43 3.80 -7.96
N PRO A 57 32.60 5.03 -8.52
CA PRO A 57 31.65 5.61 -9.48
C PRO A 57 31.49 4.78 -10.77
N ASP A 58 32.49 3.98 -11.11
CA ASP A 58 32.57 3.11 -12.28
C ASP A 58 31.81 1.78 -12.10
N LYS A 59 31.43 1.42 -10.86
CA LYS A 59 30.67 0.20 -10.58
C LYS A 59 29.17 0.41 -10.81
N ALA A 60 28.78 0.48 -12.09
CA ALA A 60 27.41 0.71 -12.51
C ALA A 60 26.40 -0.32 -11.97
N ALA A 61 26.76 -1.62 -11.94
CA ALA A 61 25.83 -2.66 -11.51
C ALA A 61 25.44 -2.57 -10.01
N PRO A 62 26.39 -2.46 -9.06
CA PRO A 62 26.06 -2.20 -7.66
C PRO A 62 25.23 -0.92 -7.45
N ILE A 63 25.59 0.18 -8.13
CA ILE A 63 24.86 1.46 -8.05
C ILE A 63 23.42 1.28 -8.54
N ALA A 64 23.23 0.63 -9.69
CA ALA A 64 21.91 0.33 -10.23
C ALA A 64 21.08 -0.53 -9.26
N ASN A 65 21.67 -1.58 -8.68
CA ASN A 65 21.00 -2.42 -7.69
C ASN A 65 20.53 -1.61 -6.48
N ARG A 66 21.34 -0.64 -6.00
CA ARG A 66 20.93 0.22 -4.88
C ARG A 66 19.80 1.17 -5.26
N ILE A 67 19.80 1.69 -6.48
CA ILE A 67 18.69 2.49 -7.02
C ILE A 67 17.41 1.64 -7.14
N TYR A 68 17.51 0.39 -7.61
CA TYR A 68 16.36 -0.53 -7.67
C TYR A 68 15.79 -0.81 -6.29
N ALA A 69 16.64 -1.10 -5.30
CA ALA A 69 16.19 -1.31 -3.93
C ALA A 69 15.47 -0.07 -3.36
N LEU A 70 15.98 1.14 -3.64
CA LEU A 70 15.31 2.40 -3.25
C LEU A 70 13.90 2.51 -3.86
N ARG A 71 13.77 2.15 -5.14
CA ARG A 71 12.48 2.14 -5.82
C ARG A 71 11.53 1.14 -5.17
N GLU A 72 11.98 -0.08 -4.86
CA GLU A 72 11.14 -1.10 -4.22
C GLU A 72 10.60 -0.63 -2.87
N THR A 73 11.44 0.01 -2.03
CA THR A 73 10.99 0.62 -0.78
C THR A 73 9.88 1.66 -0.99
N LEU A 74 10.00 2.50 -2.02
CA LEU A 74 8.99 3.51 -2.35
C LEU A 74 7.69 2.87 -2.86
N ASP A 75 7.80 1.87 -3.74
CA ASP A 75 6.66 1.14 -4.30
C ASP A 75 5.90 0.41 -3.16
N ASP A 76 6.61 -0.25 -2.24
CA ASP A 76 6.01 -0.94 -1.09
C ASP A 76 5.29 0.03 -0.13
N ALA A 77 5.92 1.17 0.19
CA ALA A 77 5.31 2.21 1.00
C ALA A 77 4.05 2.77 0.34
N GLN A 78 4.09 3.03 -0.96
CA GLN A 78 2.93 3.49 -1.74
C GLN A 78 1.79 2.46 -1.71
N VAL A 79 2.09 1.17 -1.89
CA VAL A 79 1.10 0.10 -1.81
C VAL A 79 0.49 0.03 -0.41
N GLY A 80 1.30 0.13 0.63
CA GLY A 80 0.84 0.17 2.02
C GLY A 80 -0.12 1.31 2.29
N LEU A 81 0.25 2.54 1.93
CA LEU A 81 -0.59 3.72 2.08
C LEU A 81 -1.88 3.64 1.24
N THR A 82 -1.80 3.10 0.03
CA THR A 82 -2.99 2.90 -0.82
C THR A 82 -3.98 1.94 -0.17
N LYS A 83 -3.50 0.84 0.44
CA LYS A 83 -4.38 -0.10 1.16
C LYS A 83 -5.06 0.57 2.36
N LEU A 84 -4.36 1.43 3.08
CA LEU A 84 -4.94 2.22 4.17
C LEU A 84 -6.04 3.16 3.68
N LEU A 85 -5.84 3.82 2.54
CA LEU A 85 -6.87 4.66 1.91
C LEU A 85 -8.10 3.83 1.48
N GLN A 86 -7.88 2.65 0.88
CA GLN A 86 -8.97 1.73 0.52
C GLN A 86 -9.81 1.32 1.73
N GLN A 87 -9.19 1.10 2.91
CA GLN A 87 -9.91 0.79 4.15
C GLN A 87 -10.79 1.94 4.65
N MET A 88 -10.46 3.19 4.30
CA MET A 88 -11.31 4.37 4.55
C MET A 88 -12.41 4.57 3.50
N GLY A 89 -12.53 3.67 2.52
CA GLY A 89 -13.43 3.86 1.37
C GLY A 89 -12.97 5.00 0.46
N ARG A 90 -11.66 5.29 0.43
CA ARG A 90 -11.05 6.31 -0.42
C ARG A 90 -10.12 5.62 -1.42
N THR A 91 -10.58 5.39 -2.64
CA THR A 91 -9.77 5.09 -3.85
C THR A 91 -10.68 5.07 -5.06
#